data_AF-A0AAP8U734-F1
#
_entry.id   AF-A0AAP8U734-F1
#
_cell.length_a   1.000
_cell.length_b   1.000
_cell.length_c   1.000
_cell.angle_alpha   90.00
_cell.angle_beta   90.00
_cell.angle_gamma   90.00
#
_symmetry.space_group_name_H-M   'P 1'
#
loop_
_entity.id
_entity.type
_entity.pdbx_description
1 polymer ?
#
loop_
_entity_poly.entity_id
_entity_poly.type
_entity_poly.pdbx_seq_one_letter_code
_entity_poly.pdbx_strand_id
1 'polypeptide(L)'
;MARKPKCPKCDNEVEKDAAVKHSSKHYHEECYATFIRDRDDRKELIEYTCQLYKTKAPSGMILKQIKEFVEVYGYTYKGITLTLKYFHDTRGNQSREGDGIGIVPYKYEEAKKFFILKRNVERSVGELEGKAIKKRHIKIKSPSLKNVEWLPTIDISKL
;
A
#
# COMPACT_ATOMS: atom_id res chain seq x y z
N MET A 1 -11.56 -34.19 -33.34
CA MET A 1 -10.54 -33.42 -32.58
C MET A 1 -11.08 -33.13 -31.19
N ALA A 2 -10.34 -33.46 -30.13
CA ALA A 2 -10.74 -33.13 -28.76
C ALA A 2 -10.75 -31.61 -28.59
N ARG A 3 -11.83 -31.02 -28.08
CA ARG A 3 -11.89 -29.57 -27.80
C ARG A 3 -10.84 -29.20 -26.75
N LYS A 4 -10.04 -28.17 -27.02
CA LYS A 4 -9.12 -27.61 -26.02
C LYS A 4 -9.95 -27.00 -24.87
N PRO A 5 -9.56 -27.18 -23.60
CA PRO A 5 -10.25 -26.55 -22.49
C PRO A 5 -10.06 -25.03 -22.53
N LYS A 6 -11.06 -24.30 -22.02
CA LYS A 6 -10.99 -22.84 -21.86
C LYS A 6 -10.56 -22.46 -20.44
N CYS A 7 -9.70 -21.45 -20.32
CA CYS A 7 -9.28 -20.88 -19.05
C CYS A 7 -10.41 -20.03 -18.45
N PRO A 8 -10.86 -20.29 -17.21
CA PRO A 8 -11.95 -19.53 -16.58
C PRO A 8 -11.66 -18.06 -16.24
N LYS A 9 -10.39 -17.62 -16.33
CA LYS A 9 -9.99 -16.25 -15.97
C LYS A 9 -9.85 -15.34 -17.20
N CYS A 10 -9.41 -15.88 -18.33
CA CYS A 10 -9.15 -15.13 -19.56
C CYS A 10 -9.97 -15.61 -20.77
N ASP A 11 -10.81 -16.63 -20.59
CA ASP A 11 -11.68 -17.25 -21.61
C ASP A 11 -10.97 -17.84 -22.86
N ASN A 12 -9.63 -17.73 -22.92
CA ASN A 12 -8.80 -18.29 -23.98
C ASN A 12 -8.58 -19.79 -23.83
N GLU A 13 -8.25 -20.46 -24.93
CA GLU A 13 -7.89 -21.87 -24.94
C GLU A 13 -6.58 -22.11 -24.19
N VAL A 14 -6.49 -23.23 -23.46
CA VAL A 14 -5.29 -23.66 -22.76
C VAL A 14 -4.91 -25.08 -23.18
N GLU A 15 -3.62 -25.31 -23.37
CA GLU A 15 -3.09 -26.64 -23.68
C GLU A 15 -3.02 -27.46 -22.39
N LYS A 16 -3.59 -28.67 -22.41
CA LYS A 16 -3.74 -29.49 -21.19
C LYS A 16 -2.40 -29.82 -20.54
N ASP A 17 -1.36 -30.02 -21.34
CA ASP A 17 -0.02 -30.38 -20.87
C ASP A 17 0.70 -29.24 -20.12
N ALA A 18 0.41 -27.99 -20.47
CA ALA A 18 0.98 -26.80 -19.83
C ALA A 18 0.00 -26.11 -18.85
N ALA A 19 -1.20 -26.68 -18.67
CA ALA A 19 -2.24 -26.08 -17.84
C ALA A 19 -2.10 -26.49 -16.37
N VAL A 20 -2.33 -25.53 -15.47
CA VAL A 20 -2.55 -25.84 -14.06
C VAL A 20 -3.99 -26.30 -13.87
N LYS A 21 -4.16 -27.55 -13.43
CA LYS A 21 -5.48 -28.10 -13.10
C LYS A 21 -5.86 -27.74 -11.67
N HIS A 22 -6.99 -27.07 -11.51
CA HIS A 22 -7.59 -26.81 -10.20
C HIS A 22 -9.03 -27.30 -10.17
N SER A 23 -9.31 -28.29 -9.32
CA SER A 23 -10.56 -29.04 -9.31
C SER A 23 -10.85 -29.67 -10.70
N SER A 24 -11.89 -29.22 -11.39
CA SER A 24 -12.26 -29.68 -12.74
C SER A 24 -11.84 -28.74 -13.87
N LYS A 25 -11.19 -27.61 -13.57
CA LYS A 25 -10.89 -26.54 -14.54
C LYS A 25 -9.39 -26.44 -14.82
N HIS A 26 -9.05 -25.96 -16.02
CA HIS A 26 -7.67 -25.79 -16.49
C HIS A 26 -7.38 -24.31 -16.65
N TYR A 27 -6.27 -23.84 -16.11
CA TYR A 27 -5.85 -22.44 -16.14
C TYR A 27 -4.46 -22.32 -16.77
N HIS A 28 -4.17 -21.18 -17.40
CA HIS A 28 -2.76 -20.79 -17.62
C HIS A 28 -2.09 -20.59 -16.26
N GLU A 29 -0.79 -20.83 -16.16
CA GLU A 29 -0.04 -20.69 -14.91
C GLU A 29 -0.20 -19.30 -14.28
N GLU A 30 -0.06 -18.24 -15.07
CA GLU A 30 -0.26 -16.85 -14.63
C GLU A 30 -1.71 -16.55 -14.22
N CYS A 31 -2.67 -17.13 -14.95
CA CYS A 31 -4.10 -17.01 -14.66
C CYS A 31 -4.45 -17.71 -13.35
N TYR A 32 -3.80 -18.82 -13.05
CA TYR A 32 -3.96 -19.52 -11.78
C TYR A 32 -3.33 -18.73 -10.63
N ALA A 33 -2.12 -18.21 -10.82
CA ALA A 33 -1.45 -17.38 -9.84
C ALA A 33 -2.25 -16.12 -9.49
N THR A 34 -2.84 -15.45 -10.48
CA THR A 34 -3.75 -14.31 -10.25
C THR A 34 -5.03 -14.74 -9.53
N PHE A 35 -5.63 -15.87 -9.90
CA PHE A 35 -6.82 -16.40 -9.23
C PHE A 35 -6.58 -16.70 -7.74
N ILE A 36 -5.46 -17.36 -7.41
CA ILE A 36 -5.10 -17.66 -6.03
C ILE A 36 -4.83 -16.38 -5.25
N ARG A 37 -4.12 -15.43 -5.85
CA ARG A 37 -3.86 -14.12 -5.23
C ARG A 37 -5.15 -13.36 -4.93
N ASP A 38 -6.06 -13.24 -5.90
CA ASP A 38 -7.35 -12.55 -5.71
C ASP A 38 -8.18 -13.24 -4.61
N ARG A 39 -8.15 -14.57 -4.55
CA ARG A 39 -8.83 -15.36 -3.51
C ARG A 39 -8.25 -15.05 -2.12
N ASP A 40 -6.93 -15.05 -1.99
CA ASP A 40 -6.24 -14.82 -0.72
C ASP A 40 -6.39 -13.35 -0.27
N ASP A 41 -6.27 -12.39 -1.20
CA ASP A 41 -6.49 -10.97 -0.94
C ASP A 41 -7.94 -10.69 -0.50
N ARG A 42 -8.92 -11.37 -1.12
CA ARG A 42 -10.32 -11.27 -0.70
C ARG A 42 -10.54 -11.87 0.70
N LYS A 43 -9.87 -12.97 1.02
CA LYS A 43 -9.93 -13.58 2.35
C LYS A 43 -9.35 -12.64 3.40
N GLU A 44 -8.19 -12.03 3.14
CA GLU A 44 -7.56 -11.03 4.01
C GLU A 44 -8.50 -9.84 4.26
N LEU A 45 -9.15 -9.32 3.21
CA LEU A 45 -10.11 -8.23 3.34
C LEU A 45 -11.28 -8.58 4.28
N ILE A 46 -11.83 -9.78 4.13
CA ILE A 46 -12.93 -10.26 4.96
C ILE A 46 -12.47 -10.44 6.41
N GLU A 47 -11.32 -11.05 6.63
CA GLU A 47 -10.77 -11.24 7.98
C GLU A 47 -10.51 -9.89 8.67
N TYR A 48 -9.90 -8.95 7.95
CA TYR A 48 -9.63 -7.62 8.48
C TYR A 48 -10.90 -6.84 8.79
N THR A 49 -11.91 -6.88 7.92
CA THR A 49 -13.21 -6.24 8.20
C THR A 49 -13.90 -6.87 9.41
N CYS A 50 -13.86 -8.20 9.57
CA CYS A 50 -14.40 -8.86 10.75
C CYS A 50 -13.67 -8.44 12.04
N GLN A 51 -12.35 -8.30 11.99
CA GLN A 51 -11.56 -7.78 13.12
C GLN A 51 -11.94 -6.33 13.47
N LEU A 52 -12.10 -5.49 12.46
CA LEU A 52 -12.41 -4.07 12.61
C LEU A 52 -13.78 -3.82 13.27
N TYR A 53 -14.78 -4.62 12.91
CA TYR A 53 -16.15 -4.51 13.46
C TYR A 53 -16.43 -5.52 14.57
N LYS A 54 -15.44 -6.33 14.98
CA LYS A 54 -15.57 -7.39 16.00
C LYS A 54 -16.73 -8.35 15.72
N THR A 55 -16.97 -8.67 14.44
CA THR A 55 -18.03 -9.58 14.01
C THR A 55 -17.47 -10.92 13.55
N LYS A 56 -18.28 -11.99 13.62
CA LYS A 56 -17.91 -13.32 13.10
C LYS A 56 -17.97 -13.40 11.57
N ALA A 57 -18.72 -12.50 10.95
CA ALA A 57 -18.92 -12.43 9.51
C ALA A 57 -19.12 -10.96 9.09
N PRO A 58 -18.73 -10.59 7.86
CA PRO A 58 -18.99 -9.26 7.34
C PRO A 58 -20.49 -9.06 7.12
N SER A 59 -20.97 -7.84 7.31
CA SER A 59 -22.37 -7.49 7.04
C SER A 59 -22.67 -7.55 5.54
N GLY A 60 -23.95 -7.78 5.18
CA GLY A 60 -24.39 -7.76 3.78
C GLY A 60 -24.11 -6.42 3.08
N MET A 61 -24.13 -5.31 3.82
CA MET A 61 -23.76 -3.99 3.33
C MET A 61 -22.29 -3.92 2.93
N ILE A 62 -21.38 -4.41 3.77
CA ILE A 62 -19.94 -4.46 3.47
C ILE A 62 -19.69 -5.32 2.23
N LEU A 63 -20.33 -6.48 2.12
CA LEU A 63 -20.19 -7.35 0.95
C LEU A 63 -20.66 -6.66 -0.34
N LYS A 64 -21.76 -5.90 -0.27
CA LYS A 64 -22.25 -5.10 -1.40
C LYS A 64 -21.24 -4.01 -1.80
N GLN A 65 -20.68 -3.30 -0.83
CA GLN A 65 -19.67 -2.27 -1.08
C GLN A 65 -18.38 -2.84 -1.67
N ILE A 66 -17.90 -3.98 -1.17
CA ILE A 66 -16.73 -4.66 -1.75
C ILE A 66 -16.98 -4.98 -3.22
N LYS A 67 -18.16 -5.52 -3.54
CA LYS A 67 -18.54 -5.84 -4.92
C LYS A 67 -18.54 -4.58 -5.81
N GLU A 68 -19.14 -3.50 -5.33
CA GLU A 68 -19.18 -2.22 -6.03
C GLU A 68 -17.78 -1.63 -6.26
N PHE A 69 -16.89 -1.68 -5.26
CA PHE A 69 -15.52 -1.20 -5.39
C PHE A 69 -14.71 -1.97 -6.44
N VAL A 70 -14.94 -3.27 -6.56
CA VAL A 70 -14.24 -4.10 -7.56
C VAL A 70 -14.84 -3.90 -8.96
N GLU A 71 -16.17 -3.95 -9.09
CA GLU A 71 -16.85 -3.94 -10.39
C GLU A 71 -16.99 -2.55 -11.00
N VAL A 72 -17.30 -1.53 -10.18
CA VAL A 72 -17.58 -0.16 -10.65
C VAL A 72 -16.32 0.69 -10.60
N TYR A 73 -15.57 0.64 -9.49
CA TYR A 73 -14.38 1.47 -9.30
C TYR A 73 -13.08 0.81 -9.80
N GLY A 74 -13.12 -0.49 -10.13
CA GLY A 74 -11.95 -1.23 -10.60
C GLY A 74 -10.85 -1.41 -9.54
N TYR A 75 -11.21 -1.34 -8.25
CA TYR A 75 -10.25 -1.52 -7.16
C TYR A 75 -9.89 -3.00 -6.97
N THR A 76 -8.68 -3.23 -6.45
CA THR A 76 -8.25 -4.58 -6.07
C THR A 76 -8.62 -4.86 -4.61
N TYR A 77 -8.89 -6.12 -4.27
CA TYR A 77 -9.14 -6.52 -2.88
C TYR A 77 -8.01 -6.10 -1.94
N LYS A 78 -6.76 -6.24 -2.41
CA LYS A 78 -5.59 -5.77 -1.67
C LYS A 78 -5.59 -4.26 -1.47
N GLY A 79 -5.93 -3.50 -2.51
CA GLY A 79 -6.05 -2.04 -2.46
C GLY A 79 -7.05 -1.60 -1.40
N ILE A 80 -8.26 -2.19 -1.40
CA ILE A 80 -9.30 -1.91 -0.40
C ILE A 80 -8.79 -2.20 1.02
N THR A 81 -8.14 -3.35 1.22
CA THR A 81 -7.57 -3.74 2.52
C THR A 81 -6.52 -2.73 3.00
N LEU A 82 -5.60 -2.33 2.12
CA LEU A 82 -4.58 -1.33 2.44
C LEU A 82 -5.20 0.04 2.76
N THR A 83 -6.26 0.45 2.06
CA THR A 83 -6.97 1.68 2.38
C THR A 83 -7.57 1.65 3.78
N LEU A 84 -8.19 0.53 4.17
CA LEU A 84 -8.75 0.39 5.51
C LEU A 84 -7.66 0.34 6.60
N LYS A 85 -6.54 -0.35 6.35
CA LYS A 85 -5.36 -0.34 7.23
C LYS A 85 -4.78 1.06 7.37
N TYR A 86 -4.69 1.81 6.27
CA TYR A 86 -4.24 3.20 6.32
C TYR A 86 -5.17 4.07 7.16
N PHE A 87 -6.49 3.92 6.99
CA PHE A 87 -7.47 4.75 7.68
C PHE A 87 -7.56 4.44 9.18
N HIS A 88 -7.50 3.16 9.57
CA HIS A 88 -7.66 2.75 10.96
C HIS A 88 -6.31 2.63 11.68
N ASP A 89 -5.34 1.93 11.12
CA ASP A 89 -4.07 1.65 11.79
C ASP A 89 -3.12 2.84 11.72
N THR A 90 -2.94 3.44 10.54
CA THR A 90 -1.99 4.55 10.36
C THR A 90 -2.54 5.88 10.88
N ARG A 91 -3.83 6.16 10.61
CA ARG A 91 -4.46 7.43 11.01
C ARG A 91 -5.18 7.37 12.36
N GLY A 92 -5.35 6.19 12.95
CA GLY A 92 -5.99 6.02 14.27
C GLY A 92 -7.49 6.31 14.29
N ASN A 93 -8.16 6.33 13.13
CA ASN A 93 -9.60 6.62 13.09
C ASN A 93 -10.38 5.41 13.60
N GLN A 94 -11.39 5.66 14.42
CA GLN A 94 -12.23 4.59 14.98
C GLN A 94 -13.26 4.11 13.96
N SER A 95 -13.49 2.80 13.89
CA SER A 95 -14.67 2.22 13.25
C SER A 95 -15.88 2.39 14.17
N ARG A 96 -17.03 2.76 13.61
CA ARG A 96 -18.31 2.72 14.31
C ARG A 96 -18.99 1.39 14.02
N GLU A 97 -19.65 0.84 15.01
CA GLU A 97 -20.42 -0.39 14.84
C GLU A 97 -21.61 -0.14 13.92
N GLY A 98 -21.83 -1.01 12.94
CA GLY A 98 -22.90 -0.87 11.95
C GLY A 98 -22.54 -0.02 10.73
N ASP A 99 -21.42 0.72 10.74
CA ASP A 99 -20.94 1.41 9.54
C ASP A 99 -20.37 0.43 8.52
N GLY A 100 -20.49 0.79 7.24
CA GLY A 100 -19.83 0.09 6.15
C GLY A 100 -18.40 0.61 5.90
N ILE A 101 -17.77 0.07 4.86
CA ILE A 101 -16.44 0.49 4.37
C ILE A 101 -16.55 1.64 3.34
N GLY A 102 -17.53 2.52 3.50
CA GLY A 102 -17.84 3.61 2.56
C GLY A 102 -16.76 4.70 2.45
N ILE A 103 -15.78 4.70 3.36
CA ILE A 103 -14.64 5.63 3.34
C ILE A 103 -13.63 5.32 2.23
N VAL A 104 -13.63 4.07 1.71
CA VAL A 104 -12.60 3.58 0.79
C VAL A 104 -12.44 4.47 -0.44
N PRO A 105 -13.48 4.86 -1.20
CA PRO A 105 -13.31 5.69 -2.40
C PRO A 105 -12.64 7.04 -2.13
N TYR A 106 -12.88 7.63 -0.94
CA TYR A 106 -12.33 8.93 -0.57
C TYR A 106 -10.86 8.85 -0.14
N LYS A 107 -10.43 7.70 0.38
CA LYS A 107 -9.08 7.50 0.94
C LYS A 107 -8.19 6.60 0.09
N TYR A 108 -8.71 5.99 -0.96
CA TYR A 108 -7.98 5.05 -1.80
C TYR A 108 -6.70 5.66 -2.39
N GLU A 109 -6.81 6.83 -3.02
CA GLU A 109 -5.67 7.51 -3.64
C GLU A 109 -4.64 7.99 -2.61
N GLU A 110 -5.09 8.45 -1.44
CA GLU A 110 -4.20 8.85 -0.34
C GLU A 110 -3.41 7.64 0.19
N ALA A 111 -4.11 6.53 0.46
CA ALA A 111 -3.50 5.29 0.92
C ALA A 111 -2.51 4.71 -0.11
N LYS A 112 -2.88 4.74 -1.40
CA LYS A 112 -2.01 4.30 -2.49
C LYS A 112 -0.69 5.08 -2.52
N LYS A 113 -0.75 6.41 -2.44
CA LYS A 113 0.45 7.27 -2.37
C LYS A 113 1.29 6.94 -1.14
N PHE A 114 0.65 6.77 0.02
CA PHE A 114 1.33 6.42 1.26
C PHE A 114 2.12 5.10 1.15
N PHE A 115 1.50 4.03 0.66
CA PHE A 115 2.17 2.72 0.56
C PHE A 115 3.24 2.68 -0.54
N ILE A 116 3.05 3.42 -1.64
CA ILE A 116 4.11 3.58 -2.65
C ILE A 116 5.32 4.29 -2.03
N LEU A 117 5.10 5.39 -1.32
CA LEU A 117 6.18 6.12 -0.65
C LEU A 117 6.88 5.24 0.39
N LYS A 118 6.12 4.55 1.24
CA LYS A 118 6.65 3.61 2.25
C LYS A 118 7.56 2.56 1.60
N ARG A 119 7.08 1.91 0.53
CA ARG A 119 7.84 0.89 -0.19
C ARG A 119 9.12 1.44 -0.82
N ASN A 120 9.08 2.66 -1.37
CA ASN A 120 10.25 3.29 -1.96
C ASN A 120 11.32 3.60 -0.89
N VAL A 121 10.90 4.10 0.28
CA VAL A 121 11.80 4.34 1.41
C VAL A 121 12.40 3.02 1.90
N GLU A 122 11.60 1.98 2.11
CA GLU A 122 12.08 0.66 2.53
C GLU A 122 13.11 0.08 1.55
N ARG A 123 12.87 0.23 0.24
CA ARG A 123 13.84 -0.19 -0.78
C ARG A 123 15.15 0.60 -0.70
N SER A 124 15.07 1.93 -0.58
CA SER A 124 16.26 2.78 -0.47
C SER A 124 17.06 2.47 0.80
N VAL A 125 16.40 2.19 1.92
CA VAL A 125 17.08 1.81 3.17
C VAL A 125 17.72 0.42 3.06
N GLY A 126 17.03 -0.57 2.49
CA GLY A 126 17.62 -1.90 2.27
C GLY A 126 18.86 -1.86 1.36
N GLU A 127 18.89 -0.96 0.37
CA GLU A 127 20.10 -0.70 -0.43
C GLU A 127 21.23 0.00 0.34
N LEU A 128 20.90 0.73 1.42
CA LEU A 128 21.87 1.44 2.26
C LEU A 128 22.48 0.52 3.34
N GLU A 129 21.74 -0.47 3.86
CA GLU A 129 22.25 -1.43 4.84
C GLU A 129 23.46 -2.24 4.33
N GLY A 130 23.61 -2.37 3.01
CA GLY A 130 24.78 -2.99 2.36
C GLY A 130 25.94 -2.04 2.03
N LYS A 131 25.80 -0.72 2.26
CA LYS A 131 26.82 0.27 1.90
C LYS A 131 27.35 0.97 3.15
N ALA A 132 28.65 0.77 3.43
CA ALA A 132 29.33 1.46 4.51
C ALA A 132 29.11 2.98 4.42
N ILE A 133 28.53 3.56 5.46
CA ILE A 133 28.27 5.01 5.57
C ILE A 133 29.63 5.71 5.47
N LYS A 134 29.91 6.34 4.32
CA LYS A 134 31.12 7.15 4.13
C LYS A 134 31.00 8.42 4.97
N LYS A 135 31.49 8.36 6.21
CA LYS A 135 31.62 9.54 7.07
C LYS A 135 32.56 10.53 6.38
N ARG A 136 32.05 11.70 5.99
CA ARG A 136 32.89 12.84 5.58
C ARG A 136 33.10 13.73 6.79
N HIS A 137 34.34 13.81 7.28
CA HIS A 137 34.73 14.84 8.22
C HIS A 137 34.94 16.14 7.46
N ILE A 138 34.03 17.09 7.60
CA ILE A 138 34.20 18.45 7.07
C ILE A 138 34.83 19.28 8.19
N LYS A 139 36.13 19.58 8.06
CA LYS A 139 36.76 20.61 8.89
C LYS A 139 36.27 21.97 8.40
N ILE A 140 35.24 22.49 9.04
CA ILE A 140 34.83 23.89 8.87
C ILE A 140 35.96 24.71 9.49
N LYS A 141 36.71 25.47 8.67
CA LYS A 141 37.63 26.47 9.20
C LYS A 141 36.78 27.50 9.92
N SER A 142 37.05 27.72 11.21
CA SER A 142 36.42 28.81 11.96
C SER A 142 36.56 30.09 11.13
N PRO A 143 35.48 30.85 10.90
CA PRO A 143 35.61 32.15 10.23
C PRO A 143 36.65 32.94 11.03
N SER A 144 37.75 33.31 10.38
CA SER A 144 38.71 34.20 11.00
C SER A 144 38.00 35.53 11.17
N LEU A 145 37.54 35.79 12.39
CA LEU A 145 37.24 37.15 12.82
C LEU A 145 38.56 37.90 12.65
N LYS A 146 38.73 38.60 11.52
CA LYS A 146 39.69 39.68 11.47
C LYS A 146 39.21 40.61 12.57
N ASN A 147 39.97 40.73 13.65
CA ASN A 147 39.74 41.78 14.64
C ASN A 147 39.73 43.09 13.86
N VAL A 148 38.53 43.60 13.60
CA VAL A 148 38.38 44.96 13.10
C VAL A 148 38.56 45.79 14.36
N GLU A 149 39.79 46.28 14.58
CA GLU A 149 40.19 47.13 15.71
C GLU A 149 39.45 48.47 15.77
N TRP A 150 38.35 48.63 15.02
CA TRP A 150 37.64 49.89 14.91
C TRP A 150 36.14 49.68 14.70
N LEU A 151 35.46 49.17 15.73
CA LEU A 151 34.07 49.55 15.94
C LEU A 151 34.10 50.83 16.77
N PRO A 152 33.70 52.00 16.22
CA PRO A 152 33.56 53.19 17.05
C PRO A 152 32.56 52.85 18.16
N THR A 153 32.98 53.00 19.42
CA THR A 153 32.09 52.90 20.56
C THR A 153 30.93 53.86 20.34
N ILE A 154 29.72 53.31 20.20
CA ILE A 154 28.50 54.11 20.14
C ILE A 154 28.33 54.71 21.54
N ASP A 155 28.61 56.00 21.65
CA ASP A 155 28.38 56.76 22.87
C ASP A 155 26.88 57.03 22.98
N ILE A 156 26.20 56.25 23.82
CA ILE A 156 24.76 56.37 24.12
C ILE A 156 24.38 57.77 24.62
N SER A 157 25.34 58.56 25.10
CA SER A 157 25.14 59.93 25.56
C SER A 157 24.93 60.93 24.41
N LYS A 158 25.13 60.51 23.15
CA LYS A 158 24.92 61.32 21.93
C LYS A 158 23.79 60.79 21.04
N LEU A 159 22.99 59.83 21.51
CA LEU A 159 21.75 59.40 20.85
C LEU A 159 20.58 60.31 21.24
#